data_AF-A0A8K0Q1W9-F1
#
_entry.id   AF-A0A8K0Q1W9-F1
#
_cell.length_a   1.000
_cell.length_b   1.000
_cell.length_c   1.000
_cell.angle_alpha   90.00
_cell.angle_beta   90.00
_cell.angle_gamma   90.00
#
_symmetry.space_group_name_H-M   'P 1'
#
loop_
_entity.id
_entity.type
_entity.pdbx_description
1 polymer ?
#
loop_
_entity_poly.entity_id
_entity_poly.type
_entity_poly.pdbx_seq_one_letter_code
_entity_poly.pdbx_strand_id
1 'polypeptide(L)'
;MALALSANGNGLSPFPPSQASDANTNTNPTTDHSTRLSSVLPSPHLFASSEGLDSVIGWHVFPPGIGKVQVDNGIPVPMPDELPPITFQQLNRLQKNYRRVVHNMKPMLDLDTLDGYVTHVSENVFDSTTRTCLVALVCAIGALCQEATTTMEIPSRLPVTERNHDVDIAYRFWSVASKRLGRAMSQNTLESAQCLCLAGIWFMCNLQRLDAWKHFTMSGNCCYAAILARTSMAPVDPQFVSPISQAIEQSIFYTAYKSELEIRYELAIPGSVLEHIEDQLVFPSPPMLSETQLEEPHEDAITWYYYLSDIAARHLINRIINAGFRVKGCPTEAQAQVLLRDYKIFSSQLEDWYESLPQEISFDPPDSSIAPESNPFKLVMRSRYLFISELLCRPFVRICLNYFLDFPEDLIVEITSRASLGLQFCVWRLQSAGKPTRLDHGMWTGIRNNTANAMILIGASRRDQHSTLNVASRLWLPENCRPVVETFLDGLEILSEETRGGVKDCYDLIRWGLDGFEDKGSS
;
A
#
# COMPACT_ATOMS: atom_id res chain seq x y z
N MET A 1 1.71 25.66 5.00
CA MET A 1 0.66 24.64 5.18
C MET A 1 -0.30 24.95 6.35
N ALA A 2 -0.58 26.23 6.61
CA ALA A 2 -1.72 26.70 7.39
C ALA A 2 -2.13 28.03 6.75
N LEU A 3 -3.16 27.99 5.89
CA LEU A 3 -3.93 29.11 5.30
C LEU A 3 -4.55 28.63 3.98
N ALA A 4 -5.63 27.86 4.07
CA ALA A 4 -6.58 27.70 2.94
C ALA A 4 -7.95 27.14 3.36
N LEU A 5 -8.20 26.84 4.64
CA LEU A 5 -9.50 26.34 5.08
C LEU A 5 -9.88 26.98 6.42
N SER A 6 -10.40 28.21 6.38
CA SER A 6 -11.27 28.70 7.44
C SER A 6 -12.32 29.67 6.90
N ALA A 7 -13.56 29.37 7.27
CA ALA A 7 -14.71 30.26 7.45
C ALA A 7 -15.37 30.87 6.20
N ASN A 8 -16.63 30.48 5.97
CA ASN A 8 -17.72 31.44 6.01
C ASN A 8 -19.03 30.76 6.42
N GLY A 9 -19.48 31.08 7.63
CA GLY A 9 -20.82 30.82 8.13
C GLY A 9 -21.62 32.12 8.21
N ASN A 10 -22.87 32.01 7.77
CA ASN A 10 -24.06 32.82 8.09
C ASN A 10 -24.14 34.30 7.66
N GLY A 11 -25.06 34.53 6.72
CA GLY A 11 -25.78 35.79 6.53
C GLY A 11 -27.22 35.51 6.05
N LEU A 12 -28.18 35.54 6.97
CA LEU A 12 -29.62 35.56 6.73
C LEU A 12 -30.03 36.89 6.08
N SER A 13 -30.86 36.91 5.02
CA SER A 13 -32.29 37.32 4.95
C SER A 13 -32.60 37.90 3.54
N PRO A 14 -33.84 38.28 3.18
CA PRO A 14 -35.04 37.45 2.92
C PRO A 14 -35.71 37.82 1.58
N PHE A 15 -36.61 37.01 0.98
CA PHE A 15 -37.65 37.48 0.02
C PHE A 15 -38.70 36.35 -0.23
N PRO A 16 -39.93 36.65 -0.71
CA PRO A 16 -41.18 36.57 0.08
C PRO A 16 -42.15 35.44 -0.43
N PRO A 17 -43.36 35.28 0.16
CA PRO A 17 -44.14 34.04 0.06
C PRO A 17 -45.15 34.07 -1.12
N SER A 18 -45.46 32.90 -1.68
CA SER A 18 -46.65 32.71 -2.51
C SER A 18 -47.53 31.58 -1.98
N GLN A 19 -48.57 32.01 -1.28
CA GLN A 19 -49.95 31.51 -1.23
C GLN A 19 -50.21 30.00 -1.24
N ALA A 20 -50.68 29.51 -0.09
CA ALA A 20 -51.54 28.35 0.01
C ALA A 20 -53.00 28.73 -0.34
N SER A 21 -53.71 27.80 -0.99
CA SER A 21 -55.18 27.74 -0.94
C SER A 21 -55.63 26.30 -0.74
N ASP A 22 -56.01 26.05 0.52
CA ASP A 22 -57.22 25.41 1.03
C ASP A 22 -57.61 23.94 0.70
N ALA A 23 -57.72 23.22 1.82
CA ALA A 23 -58.86 22.41 2.26
C ALA A 23 -59.03 20.98 1.70
N ASN A 24 -58.80 19.96 2.55
CA ASN A 24 -59.87 19.48 3.45
C ASN A 24 -59.44 18.31 4.38
N THR A 25 -59.80 18.50 5.67
CA THR A 25 -60.33 17.55 6.67
C THR A 25 -59.59 16.28 7.12
N ASN A 26 -59.20 16.32 8.41
CA ASN A 26 -59.43 15.35 9.49
C ASN A 26 -58.96 13.88 9.33
N THR A 27 -57.92 13.49 10.06
CA THR A 27 -58.01 12.86 11.42
C THR A 27 -56.59 12.51 11.92
N ASN A 28 -56.26 12.90 13.15
CA ASN A 28 -55.08 12.48 13.92
C ASN A 28 -55.51 11.43 14.98
N PRO A 29 -54.61 10.78 15.74
CA PRO A 29 -53.22 10.38 15.46
C PRO A 29 -52.95 8.91 15.88
N THR A 30 -51.92 8.27 15.36
CA THR A 30 -51.13 7.29 16.14
C THR A 30 -49.71 7.25 15.59
N THR A 31 -48.78 7.49 16.50
CA THR A 31 -47.33 7.46 16.35
C THR A 31 -46.82 6.15 15.77
N ASP A 32 -46.12 6.24 14.63
CA ASP A 32 -45.06 5.30 14.28
C ASP A 32 -44.04 6.01 13.36
N HIS A 33 -42.99 6.56 13.98
CA HIS A 33 -41.83 7.05 13.24
C HIS A 33 -40.97 5.83 12.84
N SER A 34 -41.32 5.21 11.71
CA SER A 34 -40.44 4.30 11.00
C SER A 34 -40.66 4.44 9.50
N THR A 35 -39.86 5.28 8.86
CA THR A 35 -39.54 5.39 7.41
C THR A 35 -38.86 6.76 7.22
N ARG A 36 -37.74 6.99 6.52
CA ARG A 36 -36.93 6.25 5.55
C ARG A 36 -35.52 6.87 5.59
N LEU A 37 -34.49 6.07 5.83
CA LEU A 37 -33.16 6.32 5.25
C LEU A 37 -33.12 5.50 3.96
N SER A 38 -33.78 6.01 2.92
CA SER A 38 -33.53 5.57 1.55
C SER A 38 -32.52 6.52 0.93
N SER A 39 -31.29 6.50 1.46
CA SER A 39 -30.14 6.88 0.64
C SER A 39 -29.93 5.72 -0.33
N VAL A 40 -29.86 6.02 -1.62
CA VAL A 40 -29.44 5.08 -2.65
C VAL A 40 -28.01 4.69 -2.30
N LEU A 41 -27.83 3.54 -1.64
CA LEU A 41 -26.52 2.91 -1.50
C LEU A 41 -26.01 2.63 -2.93
N PRO A 42 -24.79 3.05 -3.29
CA PRO A 42 -24.15 2.51 -4.48
C PRO A 42 -24.13 0.99 -4.33
N SER A 43 -24.47 0.25 -5.40
CA SER A 43 -24.52 -1.22 -5.36
C SER A 43 -23.24 -1.78 -4.75
N PRO A 44 -23.35 -2.66 -3.74
CA PRO A 44 -22.19 -3.25 -3.11
C PRO A 44 -21.61 -4.32 -4.05
N HIS A 45 -20.29 -4.37 -4.13
CA HIS A 45 -19.50 -5.45 -4.78
C HIS A 45 -19.40 -5.42 -6.31
N LEU A 46 -18.53 -4.57 -6.83
CA LEU A 46 -17.59 -5.05 -7.85
C LEU A 46 -16.43 -5.67 -7.09
N PHE A 47 -16.28 -7.01 -7.16
CA PHE A 47 -14.98 -7.62 -6.89
C PHE A 47 -13.98 -6.86 -7.76
N ALA A 48 -13.10 -6.09 -7.12
CA ALA A 48 -12.03 -5.40 -7.82
C ALA A 48 -11.24 -6.47 -8.58
N SER A 49 -11.18 -6.38 -9.90
CA SER A 49 -10.18 -7.15 -10.65
C SER A 49 -8.81 -6.73 -10.13
N SER A 50 -7.88 -7.69 -10.03
CA SER A 50 -6.48 -7.34 -9.83
C SER A 50 -6.09 -6.41 -10.97
N GLU A 51 -5.46 -5.28 -10.64
CA GLU A 51 -4.87 -4.36 -11.61
C GLU A 51 -3.33 -4.51 -11.64
N GLY A 52 -2.82 -5.44 -10.82
CA GLY A 52 -1.42 -5.77 -10.66
C GLY A 52 -0.86 -6.71 -11.73
N LEU A 53 0.14 -7.50 -11.36
CA LEU A 53 0.89 -8.37 -12.28
C LEU A 53 0.00 -9.36 -13.04
N ASP A 54 -0.94 -10.00 -12.34
CA ASP A 54 -1.81 -11.04 -12.93
C ASP A 54 -2.70 -10.49 -14.05
N SER A 55 -3.04 -9.19 -14.03
CA SER A 55 -3.77 -8.52 -15.10
C SER A 55 -2.90 -8.28 -16.33
N VAL A 56 -1.64 -7.87 -16.10
CA VAL A 56 -0.68 -7.58 -17.18
C VAL A 56 -0.37 -8.84 -17.99
N ILE A 57 -0.05 -9.95 -17.33
CA ILE A 57 0.29 -11.21 -18.03
C ILE A 57 -0.88 -11.81 -18.80
N GLY A 58 -2.11 -11.34 -18.56
CA GLY A 58 -3.31 -11.72 -19.32
C GLY A 58 -3.51 -10.91 -20.61
N TRP A 59 -2.61 -9.98 -20.97
CA TRP A 59 -2.76 -9.18 -22.19
C TRP A 59 -2.51 -10.01 -23.45
N HIS A 60 -3.20 -9.68 -24.55
CA HIS A 60 -3.15 -10.40 -25.84
C HIS A 60 -1.78 -10.35 -26.54
N VAL A 61 -0.88 -9.46 -26.13
CA VAL A 61 0.52 -9.44 -26.59
C VAL A 61 1.35 -10.59 -25.99
N PHE A 62 0.83 -11.28 -24.97
CA PHE A 62 1.46 -12.44 -24.38
C PHE A 62 0.84 -13.75 -24.87
N PRO A 63 1.59 -14.86 -24.84
CA PRO A 63 1.03 -16.19 -25.07
C PRO A 63 -0.15 -16.47 -24.13
N PRO A 64 -1.23 -17.12 -24.62
CA PRO A 64 -2.33 -17.49 -23.74
C PRO A 64 -1.89 -18.56 -22.74
N GLY A 65 -2.49 -18.56 -21.55
CA GLY A 65 -2.28 -19.63 -20.56
C GLY A 65 -1.14 -19.41 -19.56
N ILE A 66 -0.55 -18.21 -19.50
CA ILE A 66 0.35 -17.84 -18.39
C ILE A 66 -0.47 -17.92 -17.09
N GLY A 67 -0.10 -18.86 -16.22
CA GLY A 67 -0.75 -19.05 -14.93
C GLY A 67 -0.58 -17.83 -14.03
N LYS A 68 -1.53 -17.64 -13.09
CA LYS A 68 -1.36 -16.64 -12.03
C LYS A 68 -0.12 -16.97 -11.21
N VAL A 69 0.62 -15.93 -10.84
CA VAL A 69 1.80 -16.09 -9.97
C VAL A 69 1.34 -16.48 -8.57
N GLN A 70 1.88 -17.57 -8.02
CA GLN A 70 1.49 -18.04 -6.69
C GLN A 70 1.76 -16.96 -5.64
N VAL A 71 0.87 -16.84 -4.66
CA VAL A 71 0.96 -15.77 -3.64
C VAL A 71 1.44 -16.32 -2.32
N ASP A 72 1.14 -17.59 -2.08
CA ASP A 72 1.51 -18.32 -0.90
C ASP A 72 1.83 -19.77 -1.33
N ASN A 73 2.81 -20.37 -0.68
CA ASN A 73 3.18 -21.76 -0.89
C ASN A 73 2.60 -22.68 0.20
N GLY A 74 1.81 -22.12 1.13
CA GLY A 74 1.16 -22.86 2.22
C GLY A 74 2.13 -23.35 3.28
N ILE A 75 3.40 -22.91 3.24
CA ILE A 75 4.40 -23.29 4.24
C ILE A 75 4.14 -22.47 5.52
N PRO A 76 3.86 -23.13 6.65
CA PRO A 76 3.66 -22.44 7.92
C PRO A 76 4.93 -21.69 8.35
N VAL A 77 4.74 -20.56 9.05
CA VAL A 77 5.86 -19.85 9.67
C VAL A 77 6.54 -20.74 10.71
N PRO A 78 7.87 -20.88 10.70
CA PRO A 78 8.61 -21.57 11.75
C PRO A 78 8.24 -21.05 13.13
N MET A 79 8.03 -21.98 14.06
CA MET A 79 7.65 -21.70 15.45
C MET A 79 8.55 -22.49 16.40
N PRO A 80 9.81 -22.04 16.60
CA PRO A 80 10.73 -22.72 17.53
C PRO A 80 10.18 -22.73 18.96
N ASP A 81 10.47 -23.79 19.70
CA ASP A 81 10.11 -23.88 21.13
C ASP A 81 11.12 -23.18 22.04
N GLU A 82 12.36 -22.99 21.58
CA GLU A 82 13.40 -22.28 22.31
C GLU A 82 13.02 -20.81 22.51
N LEU A 83 13.18 -20.32 23.74
CA LEU A 83 12.90 -18.92 24.05
C LEU A 83 14.02 -18.01 23.48
N PRO A 84 13.67 -16.80 23.01
CA PRO A 84 14.65 -15.82 22.59
C PRO A 84 15.39 -15.19 23.79
N PRO A 85 16.57 -14.60 23.57
CA PRO A 85 17.28 -13.82 24.58
C PRO A 85 16.51 -12.55 24.96
N ILE A 86 16.20 -12.38 26.25
CA ILE A 86 15.42 -11.24 26.78
C ILE A 86 16.25 -10.22 27.57
N THR A 87 17.58 -10.22 27.40
CA THR A 87 18.41 -9.21 28.06
C THR A 87 17.99 -7.82 27.61
N PHE A 88 17.97 -6.85 28.53
CA PHE A 88 17.57 -5.47 28.22
C PHE A 88 18.35 -4.90 27.02
N GLN A 89 19.66 -5.17 26.94
CA GLN A 89 20.51 -4.77 25.82
C GLN A 89 20.01 -5.33 24.48
N GLN A 90 19.62 -6.60 24.44
CA GLN A 90 19.15 -7.25 23.22
C GLN A 90 17.76 -6.74 22.83
N LEU A 91 16.82 -6.61 23.78
CA LEU A 91 15.50 -6.06 23.51
C LEU A 91 15.59 -4.60 23.01
N ASN A 92 16.40 -3.76 23.65
CA ASN A 92 16.61 -2.38 23.25
C ASN A 92 17.25 -2.28 21.85
N ARG A 93 18.20 -3.17 21.51
CA ARG A 93 18.77 -3.26 20.15
C ARG A 93 17.69 -3.54 19.11
N LEU A 94 16.86 -4.55 19.34
CA LEU A 94 15.81 -4.95 18.39
C LEU A 94 14.72 -3.89 18.26
N GLN A 95 14.31 -3.28 19.38
CA GLN A 95 13.37 -2.16 19.40
C GLN A 95 13.89 -0.96 18.60
N LYS A 96 15.17 -0.59 18.76
CA LYS A 96 15.80 0.47 17.96
C LYS A 96 15.79 0.14 16.47
N ASN A 97 16.05 -1.11 16.10
CA ASN A 97 15.96 -1.49 14.69
C ASN A 97 14.52 -1.44 14.17
N TYR A 98 13.54 -1.96 14.93
CA TYR A 98 12.12 -1.82 14.61
C TYR A 98 11.71 -0.36 14.41
N ARG A 99 12.17 0.54 15.29
CA ARG A 99 11.88 1.97 15.18
C ARG A 99 12.32 2.52 13.82
N ARG A 100 13.56 2.23 13.45
CA ARG A 100 14.17 2.66 12.19
C ARG A 100 13.47 2.10 10.95
N VAL A 101 13.09 0.82 10.96
CA VAL A 101 12.62 0.11 9.75
C VAL A 101 11.11 0.11 9.57
N VAL A 102 10.34 0.36 10.63
CA VAL A 102 8.87 0.39 10.60
C VAL A 102 8.30 1.65 11.22
N HIS A 103 8.62 1.93 12.49
CA HIS A 103 7.91 2.96 13.26
C HIS A 103 8.04 4.36 12.66
N ASN A 104 9.24 4.75 12.21
CA ASN A 104 9.48 6.07 11.60
C ASN A 104 8.60 6.32 10.36
N MET A 105 8.15 5.26 9.68
CA MET A 105 7.26 5.35 8.52
C MET A 105 5.79 5.07 8.87
N LYS A 106 5.53 4.57 10.09
CA LYS A 106 4.23 4.08 10.55
C LYS A 106 4.17 4.22 12.09
N PRO A 107 3.92 5.43 12.61
CA PRO A 107 4.03 5.73 14.05
C PRO A 107 2.82 5.19 14.85
N MET A 108 2.60 3.89 14.81
CA MET A 108 1.43 3.23 15.43
C MET A 108 1.59 2.95 16.92
N LEU A 109 2.76 3.21 17.52
CA LEU A 109 3.09 2.92 18.92
C LEU A 109 3.51 4.20 19.64
N ASP A 110 3.18 4.32 20.92
CA ASP A 110 3.82 5.32 21.77
C ASP A 110 5.20 4.79 22.23
N LEU A 111 6.27 5.54 21.95
CA LEU A 111 7.63 5.08 22.23
C LEU A 111 7.93 5.02 23.73
N ASP A 112 7.40 5.94 24.52
CA ASP A 112 7.58 5.96 25.97
C ASP A 112 6.89 4.74 26.62
N THR A 113 5.66 4.46 26.19
CA THR A 113 4.94 3.24 26.59
C THR A 113 5.71 1.98 26.18
N LEU A 114 6.26 1.93 24.96
CA LEU A 114 7.04 0.80 24.47
C LEU A 114 8.32 0.58 25.28
N ASP A 115 9.04 1.64 25.64
CA ASP A 115 10.24 1.57 26.49
C ASP A 115 9.91 0.99 27.88
N GLY A 116 8.78 1.43 28.47
CA GLY A 116 8.26 0.85 29.71
C GLY A 116 7.94 -0.64 29.57
N TYR A 117 7.36 -1.05 28.44
CA TYR A 117 7.03 -2.45 28.15
C TYR A 117 8.27 -3.31 27.96
N VAL A 118 9.29 -2.81 27.26
CA VAL A 118 10.58 -3.49 27.07
C VAL A 118 11.29 -3.67 28.40
N THR A 119 11.32 -2.63 29.24
CA THR A 119 11.91 -2.71 30.59
C THR A 119 11.21 -3.78 31.41
N HIS A 120 9.87 -3.77 31.43
CA HIS A 120 9.08 -4.75 32.15
C HIS A 120 9.34 -6.20 31.69
N VAL A 121 9.41 -6.47 30.38
CA VAL A 121 9.70 -7.80 29.83
C VAL A 121 11.16 -8.23 30.07
N SER A 122 12.09 -7.29 30.20
CA SER A 122 13.48 -7.62 30.53
C SER A 122 13.65 -8.04 32.00
N GLU A 123 12.81 -7.50 32.88
CA GLU A 123 12.80 -7.77 34.32
C GLU A 123 11.90 -8.95 34.70
N ASN A 124 10.83 -9.16 33.93
CA ASN A 124 9.80 -10.17 34.17
C ASN A 124 9.73 -11.12 32.98
N VAL A 125 9.82 -12.43 33.23
CA VAL A 125 9.68 -13.46 32.19
C VAL A 125 8.38 -13.25 31.38
N PHE A 126 8.36 -13.70 30.12
CA PHE A 126 7.20 -13.59 29.23
C PHE A 126 5.86 -14.03 29.86
N ASP A 127 5.05 -13.08 30.30
CA ASP A 127 3.69 -13.32 30.80
C ASP A 127 2.68 -13.54 29.66
N SER A 128 1.40 -13.81 29.93
CA SER A 128 0.38 -14.05 28.91
C SER A 128 -0.32 -12.77 28.39
N THR A 129 0.29 -11.60 28.55
CA THR A 129 -0.34 -10.31 28.22
C THR A 129 -0.19 -9.91 26.75
N THR A 130 -1.08 -9.03 26.31
CA THR A 130 -1.01 -8.31 25.03
C THR A 130 0.21 -7.41 24.97
N ARG A 131 0.64 -6.81 26.09
CA ARG A 131 1.93 -6.12 26.24
C ARG A 131 3.11 -7.00 25.83
N THR A 132 3.21 -8.20 26.39
CA THR A 132 4.27 -9.15 26.03
C THR A 132 4.18 -9.56 24.57
N CYS A 133 2.96 -9.74 24.04
CA CYS A 133 2.75 -9.98 22.61
C CYS A 133 3.32 -8.84 21.75
N LEU A 134 3.05 -7.59 22.13
CA LEU A 134 3.50 -6.40 21.42
C LEU A 134 5.03 -6.30 21.40
N VAL A 135 5.68 -6.44 22.56
CA VAL A 135 7.16 -6.42 22.65
C VAL A 135 7.77 -7.55 21.83
N ALA A 136 7.21 -8.76 21.90
CA ALA A 136 7.68 -9.89 21.12
C ALA A 136 7.55 -9.64 19.60
N LEU A 137 6.45 -9.06 19.13
CA LEU A 137 6.27 -8.69 17.71
C LEU A 137 7.27 -7.62 17.27
N VAL A 138 7.45 -6.57 18.08
CA VAL A 138 8.45 -5.52 17.84
C VAL A 138 9.84 -6.12 17.71
N CYS A 139 10.21 -7.01 18.62
CA CYS A 139 11.52 -7.69 18.58
C CYS A 139 11.65 -8.64 17.39
N ALA A 140 10.59 -9.38 17.06
CA ALA A 140 10.59 -10.30 15.92
C ALA A 140 10.83 -9.54 14.60
N ILE A 141 10.08 -8.45 14.37
CA ILE A 141 10.24 -7.59 13.19
C ILE A 141 11.60 -6.90 13.21
N GLY A 142 12.02 -6.38 14.36
CA GLY A 142 13.32 -5.74 14.53
C GLY A 142 14.49 -6.68 14.24
N ALA A 143 14.37 -7.97 14.54
CA ALA A 143 15.40 -8.95 14.22
C ALA A 143 15.35 -9.36 12.74
N LEU A 144 14.15 -9.56 12.18
CA LEU A 144 13.97 -10.00 10.79
C LEU A 144 14.39 -8.94 9.76
N CYS A 145 14.10 -7.66 10.03
CA CYS A 145 14.33 -6.55 9.11
C CYS A 145 15.70 -5.88 9.31
N GLN A 146 16.66 -6.55 9.95
CA GLN A 146 18.02 -6.04 10.10
C GLN A 146 18.68 -5.92 8.71
N GLU A 147 19.31 -4.77 8.43
CA GLU A 147 20.04 -4.59 7.17
C GLU A 147 21.26 -5.49 7.13
N ALA A 148 21.44 -6.21 6.02
CA ALA A 148 22.59 -7.06 5.84
C ALA A 148 23.81 -6.21 5.46
N THR A 149 24.88 -6.28 6.26
CA THR A 149 26.19 -5.68 5.94
C THR A 149 26.91 -6.38 4.77
N THR A 150 26.35 -7.49 4.26
CA THR A 150 26.86 -8.27 3.12
C THR A 150 25.67 -8.90 2.39
N THR A 151 25.69 -8.98 1.05
CA THR A 151 24.67 -9.52 0.11
C THR A 151 23.65 -10.48 0.73
N MET A 152 22.34 -10.17 0.65
CA MET A 152 21.24 -11.05 1.11
C MET A 152 21.46 -12.50 0.65
N GLU A 153 21.30 -13.48 1.53
CA GLU A 153 21.25 -14.90 1.17
C GLU A 153 19.86 -15.39 1.54
N ILE A 154 19.21 -16.10 0.60
CA ILE A 154 17.84 -16.61 0.72
C ILE A 154 17.78 -17.59 1.90
N PRO A 155 16.68 -17.63 2.69
CA PRO A 155 16.47 -18.68 3.70
C PRO A 155 16.18 -20.05 3.05
N SER A 156 17.11 -20.58 2.27
CA SER A 156 17.05 -21.88 1.61
C SER A 156 18.16 -22.77 2.16
N ARG A 157 17.83 -23.56 3.19
CA ARG A 157 18.66 -24.62 3.83
C ARG A 157 19.91 -24.11 4.59
N LEU A 158 19.86 -24.28 5.93
CA LEU A 158 20.93 -24.35 6.97
C LEU A 158 22.42 -24.33 6.50
N PRO A 159 23.39 -23.92 7.36
CA PRO A 159 23.48 -22.71 8.17
C PRO A 159 24.77 -21.87 7.88
N VAL A 160 24.71 -20.54 7.99
CA VAL A 160 25.92 -19.66 8.02
C VAL A 160 25.79 -18.65 9.16
N THR A 161 26.85 -18.58 9.95
CA THR A 161 26.86 -18.55 11.43
C THR A 161 26.53 -17.21 12.11
N GLU A 162 26.27 -16.13 11.39
CA GLU A 162 25.97 -14.81 12.00
C GLU A 162 24.62 -14.24 11.55
N ARG A 163 24.25 -14.38 10.28
CA ARG A 163 22.91 -14.00 9.79
C ARG A 163 21.80 -14.93 10.25
N ASN A 164 22.14 -16.20 10.47
CA ASN A 164 21.21 -17.16 11.05
C ASN A 164 20.79 -16.79 12.47
N HIS A 165 21.59 -16.03 13.21
CA HIS A 165 21.29 -15.73 14.60
C HIS A 165 20.11 -14.76 14.75
N ASP A 166 20.10 -13.64 14.01
CA ASP A 166 18.99 -12.68 14.11
C ASP A 166 17.69 -13.21 13.46
N VAL A 167 17.79 -13.99 12.38
CA VAL A 167 16.62 -14.67 11.80
C VAL A 167 16.04 -15.71 12.78
N ASP A 168 16.89 -16.53 13.40
CA ASP A 168 16.46 -17.48 14.43
C ASP A 168 15.82 -16.76 15.63
N ILE A 169 16.45 -15.70 16.14
CA ILE A 169 15.89 -14.83 17.17
C ILE A 169 14.52 -14.28 16.75
N ALA A 170 14.37 -13.84 15.50
CA ALA A 170 13.11 -13.33 14.99
C ALA A 170 11.99 -14.38 15.10
N TYR A 171 12.25 -15.62 14.67
CA TYR A 171 11.28 -16.71 14.76
C TYR A 171 11.00 -17.16 16.20
N ARG A 172 11.99 -17.12 17.09
CA ARG A 172 11.77 -17.37 18.54
C ARG A 172 10.85 -16.31 19.16
N PHE A 173 11.07 -15.02 18.87
CA PHE A 173 10.18 -13.95 19.31
C PHE A 173 8.78 -14.07 18.67
N TRP A 174 8.69 -14.43 17.39
CA TRP A 174 7.42 -14.75 16.75
C TRP A 174 6.69 -15.89 17.47
N SER A 175 7.40 -16.94 17.91
CA SER A 175 6.81 -18.03 18.68
C SER A 175 6.16 -17.55 19.98
N VAL A 176 6.83 -16.64 20.69
CA VAL A 176 6.31 -15.98 21.89
C VAL A 176 5.05 -15.15 21.55
N ALA A 177 5.10 -14.35 20.49
CA ALA A 177 3.98 -13.49 20.07
C ALA A 177 2.76 -14.30 19.59
N SER A 178 2.97 -15.26 18.71
CA SER A 178 1.91 -16.06 18.09
C SER A 178 1.09 -16.82 19.13
N LYS A 179 1.73 -17.36 20.18
CA LYS A 179 1.06 -17.99 21.34
C LYS A 179 0.15 -17.03 22.13
N ARG A 180 0.27 -15.72 21.94
CA ARG A 180 -0.48 -14.66 22.64
C ARG A 180 -1.45 -13.90 21.74
N LEU A 181 -1.37 -14.05 20.43
CA LEU A 181 -2.26 -13.36 19.47
C LEU A 181 -3.74 -13.63 19.73
N GLY A 182 -4.10 -14.84 20.19
CA GLY A 182 -5.49 -15.17 20.54
C GLY A 182 -6.10 -14.22 21.58
N ARG A 183 -5.29 -13.69 22.51
CA ARG A 183 -5.76 -12.69 23.49
C ARG A 183 -6.04 -11.35 22.82
N ALA A 184 -5.14 -10.87 21.95
CA ALA A 184 -5.37 -9.65 21.18
C ALA A 184 -6.63 -9.78 20.31
N MET A 185 -6.86 -10.95 19.70
CA MET A 185 -8.07 -11.20 18.90
C MET A 185 -9.37 -11.15 19.72
N SER A 186 -9.30 -11.37 21.03
CA SER A 186 -10.47 -11.41 21.92
C SER A 186 -10.83 -10.05 22.54
N GLN A 187 -10.01 -9.02 22.34
CA GLN A 187 -10.13 -7.73 23.03
C GLN A 187 -10.25 -6.58 22.04
N ASN A 188 -11.17 -5.65 22.30
CA ASN A 188 -11.34 -4.43 21.49
C ASN A 188 -10.57 -3.26 22.11
N THR A 189 -9.24 -3.37 22.15
CA THR A 189 -8.34 -2.32 22.66
C THR A 189 -7.40 -1.82 21.56
N LEU A 190 -6.87 -0.60 21.71
CA LEU A 190 -5.85 -0.09 20.78
C LEU A 190 -4.58 -0.96 20.81
N GLU A 191 -4.18 -1.44 21.99
CA GLU A 191 -3.04 -2.36 22.13
C GLU A 191 -3.26 -3.68 21.37
N SER A 192 -4.49 -4.21 21.39
CA SER A 192 -4.84 -5.39 20.61
C SER A 192 -4.80 -5.13 19.11
N ALA A 193 -5.30 -3.97 18.67
CA ALA A 193 -5.19 -3.54 17.28
C ALA A 193 -3.72 -3.37 16.85
N GLN A 194 -2.87 -2.78 17.69
CA GLN A 194 -1.43 -2.67 17.46
C GLN A 194 -0.77 -4.06 17.30
N CYS A 195 -1.09 -5.01 18.18
CA CYS A 195 -0.59 -6.38 18.07
C CYS A 195 -1.00 -7.04 16.74
N LEU A 196 -2.26 -6.90 16.34
CA LEU A 196 -2.76 -7.45 15.08
C LEU A 196 -2.11 -6.76 13.86
N CYS A 197 -1.93 -5.44 13.91
CA CYS A 197 -1.26 -4.68 12.86
C CYS A 197 0.20 -5.12 12.69
N LEU A 198 0.93 -5.23 13.81
CA LEU A 198 2.31 -5.74 13.83
C LEU A 198 2.40 -7.17 13.32
N ALA A 199 1.44 -8.04 13.65
CA ALA A 199 1.37 -9.39 13.08
C ALA A 199 1.20 -9.33 11.54
N GLY A 200 0.35 -8.44 11.03
CA GLY A 200 0.22 -8.19 9.59
C GLY A 200 1.56 -7.78 8.94
N ILE A 201 2.31 -6.89 9.59
CA ILE A 201 3.64 -6.46 9.15
C ILE A 201 4.63 -7.62 9.14
N TRP A 202 4.64 -8.44 10.20
CA TRP A 202 5.44 -9.65 10.28
C TRP A 202 5.19 -10.58 9.09
N PHE A 203 3.93 -10.82 8.74
CA PHE A 203 3.56 -11.65 7.60
C PHE A 203 3.96 -11.02 6.26
N MET A 204 3.87 -9.69 6.11
CA MET A 204 4.39 -9.00 4.92
C MET A 204 5.90 -9.21 4.75
N CYS A 205 6.67 -9.05 5.83
CA CYS A 205 8.12 -9.27 5.84
C CYS A 205 8.49 -10.74 5.55
N ASN A 206 7.65 -11.69 5.98
CA ASN A 206 7.83 -13.13 5.73
C ASN A 206 7.25 -13.62 4.40
N LEU A 207 6.78 -12.69 3.60
CA LEU A 207 6.28 -12.96 2.30
C LEU A 207 4.97 -13.80 2.26
N GLN A 208 4.07 -13.64 3.23
CA GLN A 208 2.79 -14.35 3.36
C GLN A 208 1.59 -13.39 3.35
N ARG A 209 1.01 -13.15 2.17
CA ARG A 209 0.13 -11.99 1.95
C ARG A 209 -1.29 -12.22 2.39
N LEU A 210 -1.75 -13.47 2.32
CA LEU A 210 -3.09 -13.83 2.76
C LEU A 210 -3.17 -13.74 4.29
N ASP A 211 -2.15 -14.22 5.00
CA ASP A 211 -2.05 -14.03 6.45
C ASP A 211 -1.89 -12.56 6.81
N ALA A 212 -1.08 -11.80 6.08
CA ALA A 212 -0.95 -10.36 6.31
C ALA A 212 -2.29 -9.64 6.16
N TRP A 213 -2.99 -9.87 5.04
CA TRP A 213 -4.32 -9.31 4.77
C TRP A 213 -5.30 -9.62 5.90
N LYS A 214 -5.39 -10.89 6.30
CA LYS A 214 -6.24 -11.32 7.42
C LYS A 214 -5.94 -10.51 8.69
N HIS A 215 -4.67 -10.36 9.06
CA HIS A 215 -4.30 -9.64 10.29
C HIS A 215 -4.52 -8.12 10.18
N PHE A 216 -4.32 -7.51 9.01
CA PHE A 216 -4.66 -6.10 8.79
C PHE A 216 -6.17 -5.86 8.87
N THR A 217 -6.99 -6.73 8.27
CA THR A 217 -8.44 -6.65 8.40
C THR A 217 -8.89 -6.81 9.86
N MET A 218 -8.32 -7.77 10.60
CA MET A 218 -8.60 -7.94 12.02
C MET A 218 -8.17 -6.72 12.85
N SER A 219 -6.99 -6.15 12.57
CA SER A 219 -6.49 -4.93 13.20
C SER A 219 -7.43 -3.76 12.99
N GLY A 220 -7.87 -3.54 11.75
CA GLY A 220 -8.82 -2.49 11.40
C GLY A 220 -10.13 -2.62 12.16
N ASN A 221 -10.73 -3.81 12.14
CA ASN A 221 -11.97 -4.09 12.84
C ASN A 221 -11.83 -3.88 14.36
N CYS A 222 -10.72 -4.35 14.95
CA CYS A 222 -10.40 -4.16 16.36
C CYS A 222 -10.24 -2.67 16.71
N CYS A 223 -9.52 -1.91 15.88
CA CYS A 223 -9.34 -0.47 16.05
C CYS A 223 -10.68 0.26 16.01
N TYR A 224 -11.51 -0.04 15.01
CA TYR A 224 -12.82 0.57 14.85
C TYR A 224 -13.76 0.22 16.02
N ALA A 225 -13.81 -1.04 16.44
CA ALA A 225 -14.59 -1.45 17.60
C ALA A 225 -14.13 -0.77 18.90
N ALA A 226 -12.82 -0.60 19.10
CA ALA A 226 -12.26 0.11 20.24
C ALA A 226 -12.68 1.61 20.23
N ILE A 227 -12.68 2.25 19.06
CA ILE A 227 -13.15 3.64 18.89
C ILE A 227 -14.63 3.74 19.25
N LEU A 228 -15.49 2.89 18.68
CA LEU A 228 -16.92 2.90 18.97
C LEU A 228 -17.22 2.69 20.46
N ALA A 229 -16.51 1.76 21.11
CA ALA A 229 -16.67 1.51 22.54
C ALA A 229 -16.29 2.74 23.38
N ARG A 230 -15.22 3.48 23.02
CA ARG A 230 -14.84 4.72 23.70
C ARG A 230 -15.87 5.83 23.47
N THR A 231 -16.31 6.04 22.23
CA THR A 231 -17.29 7.08 21.89
C THR A 231 -18.63 6.84 22.59
N SER A 232 -19.07 5.58 22.72
CA SER A 232 -20.30 5.24 23.44
C SER A 232 -20.23 5.49 24.95
N MET A 233 -19.03 5.51 25.54
CA MET A 233 -18.81 5.66 26.99
C MET A 233 -18.32 7.06 27.37
N ALA A 234 -18.00 7.92 26.40
CA ALA A 234 -17.47 9.25 26.65
C ALA A 234 -18.55 10.18 27.26
N PRO A 235 -18.25 10.91 28.34
CA PRO A 235 -19.05 12.08 28.73
C PRO A 235 -19.06 13.09 27.59
N VAL A 236 -20.10 13.94 27.50
CA VAL A 236 -20.31 14.94 26.43
C VAL A 236 -19.23 16.04 26.37
N ASP A 237 -18.15 15.94 27.15
CA ASP A 237 -17.09 16.94 27.20
C ASP A 237 -16.01 16.67 26.12
N PRO A 238 -15.86 17.52 25.09
CA PRO A 238 -14.92 17.34 23.99
C PRO A 238 -13.44 17.37 24.40
N GLN A 239 -13.12 17.77 25.64
CA GLN A 239 -11.73 17.98 26.09
C GLN A 239 -11.04 16.73 26.65
N PHE A 240 -11.72 15.58 26.73
CA PHE A 240 -11.24 14.38 27.45
C PHE A 240 -10.41 13.38 26.62
N VAL A 241 -10.26 13.56 25.30
CA VAL A 241 -9.47 12.64 24.47
C VAL A 241 -8.03 13.12 24.37
N SER A 242 -7.09 12.32 24.86
CA SER A 242 -5.66 12.60 24.71
C SER A 242 -5.28 12.72 23.22
N PRO A 243 -4.64 13.82 22.77
CA PRO A 243 -4.19 13.99 21.39
C PRO A 243 -3.30 12.84 20.89
N ILE A 244 -2.50 12.25 21.78
CA ILE A 244 -1.61 11.11 21.49
C ILE A 244 -2.45 9.86 21.15
N SER A 245 -3.52 9.60 21.91
CA SER A 245 -4.43 8.47 21.63
C SER A 245 -5.08 8.61 20.26
N GLN A 246 -5.51 9.83 19.88
CA GLN A 246 -6.10 10.10 18.57
C GLN A 246 -5.10 9.87 17.42
N ALA A 247 -3.85 10.34 17.57
CA ALA A 247 -2.80 10.13 16.57
C ALA A 247 -2.46 8.65 16.38
N ILE A 248 -2.41 7.87 17.48
CA ILE A 248 -2.19 6.42 17.44
C ILE A 248 -3.36 5.72 16.77
N GLU A 249 -4.60 6.08 17.10
CA GLU A 249 -5.81 5.55 16.48
C GLU A 249 -5.79 5.71 14.96
N GLN A 250 -5.53 6.94 14.48
CA GLN A 250 -5.40 7.23 13.06
C GLN A 250 -4.21 6.45 12.45
N SER A 251 -3.09 6.34 13.16
CA SER A 251 -1.90 5.64 12.69
C SER A 251 -2.14 4.14 12.48
N ILE A 252 -2.81 3.49 13.42
CA ILE A 252 -3.21 2.07 13.31
C ILE A 252 -4.16 1.89 12.13
N PHE A 253 -5.19 2.74 12.06
CA PHE A 253 -6.21 2.68 11.02
C PHE A 253 -5.60 2.75 9.63
N TYR A 254 -4.87 3.84 9.33
CA TYR A 254 -4.32 4.08 8.01
C TYR A 254 -3.23 3.07 7.66
N THR A 255 -2.45 2.59 8.64
CA THR A 255 -1.49 1.51 8.40
C THR A 255 -2.20 0.22 7.98
N ALA A 256 -3.23 -0.20 8.71
CA ALA A 256 -3.96 -1.42 8.42
C ALA A 256 -4.71 -1.31 7.08
N TYR A 257 -5.48 -0.24 6.88
CA TYR A 257 -6.28 -0.04 5.69
C TYR A 257 -5.42 0.10 4.43
N LYS A 258 -4.35 0.91 4.47
CA LYS A 258 -3.43 1.05 3.34
C LYS A 258 -2.81 -0.29 2.96
N SER A 259 -2.36 -1.06 3.95
CA SER A 259 -1.71 -2.35 3.68
C SER A 259 -2.71 -3.36 3.10
N GLU A 260 -3.96 -3.36 3.57
CA GLU A 260 -5.05 -4.14 2.98
C GLU A 260 -5.28 -3.78 1.50
N LEU A 261 -5.37 -2.49 1.19
CA LEU A 261 -5.59 -2.00 -0.19
C LEU A 261 -4.43 -2.33 -1.13
N GLU A 262 -3.18 -2.24 -0.66
CA GLU A 262 -1.99 -2.60 -1.43
C GLU A 262 -1.99 -4.09 -1.81
N ILE A 263 -2.45 -4.97 -0.91
CA ILE A 263 -2.61 -6.40 -1.22
C ILE A 263 -3.77 -6.62 -2.19
N ARG A 264 -4.89 -5.93 -1.98
CA ARG A 264 -6.10 -6.06 -2.82
C ARG A 264 -5.88 -5.64 -4.26
N TYR A 265 -5.05 -4.61 -4.48
CA TYR A 265 -4.61 -4.18 -5.80
C TYR A 265 -4.01 -5.35 -6.61
N GLU A 266 -3.25 -6.24 -5.96
CA GLU A 266 -2.61 -7.38 -6.60
C GLU A 266 -3.49 -8.64 -6.64
N LEU A 267 -4.33 -8.90 -5.63
CA LEU A 267 -4.93 -10.24 -5.41
C LEU A 267 -6.43 -10.37 -5.68
N ALA A 268 -7.14 -9.29 -6.01
CA ALA A 268 -8.61 -9.33 -6.20
C ALA A 268 -9.38 -9.95 -5.02
N ILE A 269 -8.94 -9.67 -3.78
CA ILE A 269 -9.58 -10.18 -2.54
C ILE A 269 -10.62 -9.19 -1.98
N PRO A 270 -11.59 -9.66 -1.17
CA PRO A 270 -12.60 -8.80 -0.56
C PRO A 270 -12.01 -7.71 0.35
N GLY A 271 -12.68 -6.57 0.42
CA GLY A 271 -12.36 -5.51 1.37
C GLY A 271 -12.97 -5.73 2.75
N SER A 272 -12.51 -4.94 3.71
CA SER A 272 -13.04 -4.90 5.08
C SER A 272 -14.03 -3.76 5.31
N VAL A 273 -14.56 -3.66 6.54
CA VAL A 273 -15.44 -2.56 6.95
C VAL A 273 -14.78 -1.18 6.79
N LEU A 274 -13.44 -1.13 6.77
CA LEU A 274 -12.66 0.10 6.68
C LEU A 274 -12.97 0.88 5.39
N GLU A 275 -13.34 0.20 4.31
CA GLU A 275 -13.77 0.85 3.07
C GLU A 275 -14.98 1.77 3.24
N HIS A 276 -15.88 1.41 4.15
CA HIS A 276 -17.17 2.10 4.34
C HIS A 276 -17.06 3.30 5.27
N ILE A 277 -15.91 3.46 5.91
CA ILE A 277 -15.63 4.53 6.88
C ILE A 277 -14.46 5.39 6.45
N GLU A 278 -13.90 5.18 5.25
CA GLU A 278 -12.84 6.01 4.67
C GLU A 278 -13.22 7.50 4.67
N ASP A 279 -14.46 7.81 4.29
CA ASP A 279 -15.01 9.17 4.25
C ASP A 279 -15.21 9.79 5.65
N GLN A 280 -15.18 8.98 6.72
CA GLN A 280 -15.31 9.44 8.10
C GLN A 280 -13.95 9.77 8.73
N LEU A 281 -12.85 9.51 8.03
CA LEU A 281 -11.50 9.72 8.54
C LEU A 281 -11.09 11.17 8.33
N VAL A 282 -10.89 11.87 9.43
CA VAL A 282 -10.20 13.16 9.42
C VAL A 282 -8.70 12.88 9.26
N PHE A 283 -8.04 13.66 8.40
CA PHE A 283 -6.59 13.66 8.29
C PHE A 283 -5.94 13.78 9.69
N PRO A 284 -4.78 13.12 9.91
CA PRO A 284 -4.03 13.25 11.16
C PRO A 284 -3.82 14.70 11.58
N SER A 285 -4.18 15.03 12.82
CA SER A 285 -3.91 16.35 13.39
C SER A 285 -2.39 16.60 13.45
N PRO A 286 -1.93 17.85 13.25
CA PRO A 286 -0.51 18.17 13.43
C PRO A 286 -0.03 17.81 14.85
N PRO A 287 1.23 17.35 15.00
CA PRO A 287 1.82 17.20 16.32
C PRO A 287 1.78 18.54 17.06
N MET A 288 1.67 18.50 18.38
CA MET A 288 1.77 19.70 19.22
C MET A 288 3.21 20.22 19.16
N LEU A 289 3.51 21.07 18.18
CA LEU A 289 4.79 21.75 18.06
C LEU A 289 4.85 22.84 19.14
N SER A 290 5.85 22.79 20.03
CA SER A 290 6.00 23.83 21.05
C SER A 290 6.51 25.11 20.38
N GLU A 291 5.97 26.28 20.77
CA GLU A 291 6.31 27.59 20.16
C GLU A 291 7.81 27.94 20.20
N THR A 292 8.62 27.25 21.02
CA THR A 292 10.07 27.41 21.14
C THR A 292 10.90 26.67 20.08
N GLN A 293 10.28 25.94 19.14
CA GLN A 293 10.96 24.95 18.27
C GLN A 293 10.98 25.32 16.77
N LEU A 294 10.92 26.62 16.42
CA LEU A 294 10.67 27.12 15.07
C LEU A 294 11.92 27.21 14.14
N GLU A 295 13.10 26.78 14.55
CA GLU A 295 14.35 27.01 13.78
C GLU A 295 14.77 25.83 12.88
N GLU A 296 14.31 24.59 13.12
CA GLU A 296 14.51 23.44 12.21
C GLU A 296 13.30 22.48 12.25
N PRO A 297 12.91 21.84 11.13
CA PRO A 297 11.85 20.84 11.13
C PRO A 297 12.25 19.64 12.00
N HIS A 298 11.60 19.47 13.15
CA HIS A 298 11.77 18.31 14.02
C HIS A 298 11.42 17.01 13.27
N GLU A 299 12.06 15.88 13.61
CA GLU A 299 11.81 14.57 12.98
C GLU A 299 10.32 14.19 12.99
N ASP A 300 9.59 14.57 14.04
CA ASP A 300 8.15 14.34 14.17
C ASP A 300 7.32 15.14 13.16
N ALA A 301 7.74 16.37 12.83
CA ALA A 301 7.07 17.20 11.83
C ALA A 301 7.25 16.61 10.43
N ILE A 302 8.47 16.17 10.10
CA ILE A 302 8.77 15.48 8.83
C ILE A 302 7.95 14.21 8.70
N THR A 303 7.90 13.40 9.77
CA THR A 303 7.10 12.17 9.82
C THR A 303 5.62 12.46 9.62
N TRP A 304 5.09 13.51 10.24
CA TRP A 304 3.70 13.93 10.06
C TRP A 304 3.40 14.39 8.62
N TYR A 305 4.26 15.23 8.03
CA TYR A 305 4.12 15.66 6.63
C TYR A 305 4.12 14.46 5.69
N TYR A 306 5.09 13.56 5.85
CA TYR A 306 5.15 12.32 5.09
C TYR A 306 3.85 11.51 5.21
N TYR A 307 3.32 11.37 6.43
CA TYR A 307 2.13 10.58 6.68
C TYR A 307 0.89 11.16 5.98
N LEU A 308 0.71 12.48 6.04
CA LEU A 308 -0.35 13.18 5.31
C LEU A 308 -0.21 13.01 3.80
N SER A 309 0.98 13.21 3.26
CA SER A 309 1.25 13.09 1.84
C SER A 309 0.99 11.67 1.33
N ASP A 310 1.38 10.63 2.08
CA ASP A 310 1.13 9.23 1.70
C ASP A 310 -0.37 8.87 1.75
N ILE A 311 -1.13 9.41 2.72
CA ILE A 311 -2.59 9.26 2.78
C ILE A 311 -3.26 9.93 1.57
N ALA A 312 -2.88 11.18 1.26
CA ALA A 312 -3.41 11.90 0.11
C ALA A 312 -3.13 11.15 -1.21
N ALA A 313 -1.90 10.64 -1.39
CA ALA A 313 -1.55 9.80 -2.52
C ALA A 313 -2.42 8.54 -2.58
N ARG A 314 -2.72 7.91 -1.43
CA ARG A 314 -3.58 6.73 -1.37
C ARG A 314 -5.00 7.02 -1.84
N HIS A 315 -5.61 8.12 -1.39
CA HIS A 315 -6.93 8.52 -1.86
C HIS A 315 -6.95 8.78 -3.37
N LEU A 316 -5.90 9.40 -3.92
CA LEU A 316 -5.77 9.59 -5.36
C LEU A 316 -5.67 8.24 -6.11
N ILE A 317 -4.84 7.31 -5.63
CA ILE A 317 -4.73 5.94 -6.18
C ILE A 317 -6.10 5.25 -6.19
N ASN A 318 -6.84 5.29 -5.07
CA ASN A 318 -8.16 4.66 -4.95
C ASN A 318 -9.14 5.23 -5.97
N ARG A 319 -9.16 6.56 -6.16
CA ARG A 319 -10.03 7.23 -7.14
C ARG A 319 -9.67 6.87 -8.58
N ILE A 320 -8.37 6.75 -8.90
CA ILE A 320 -7.91 6.34 -10.23
C ILE A 320 -8.33 4.89 -10.52
N ILE A 321 -8.09 3.96 -9.59
CA ILE A 321 -8.49 2.55 -9.73
C ILE A 321 -10.01 2.45 -9.94
N ASN A 322 -10.79 3.17 -9.14
CA ASN A 322 -12.25 3.17 -9.24
C ASN A 322 -12.77 3.75 -10.57
N ALA A 323 -12.08 4.74 -11.15
CA ALA A 323 -12.39 5.26 -12.48
C ALA A 323 -12.04 4.25 -13.59
N GLY A 324 -10.92 3.52 -13.45
CA GLY A 324 -10.43 2.55 -14.42
C GLY A 324 -11.35 1.36 -14.68
N PHE A 325 -12.14 0.92 -13.68
CA PHE A 325 -13.08 -0.21 -13.82
C PHE A 325 -14.15 -0.04 -14.90
N ARG A 326 -14.31 1.17 -15.45
CA ARG A 326 -15.28 1.48 -16.49
C ARG A 326 -14.96 0.85 -17.86
N VAL A 327 -13.74 0.32 -18.06
CA VAL A 327 -13.31 -0.27 -19.34
C VAL A 327 -12.65 -1.64 -19.14
N LYS A 328 -13.44 -2.72 -19.22
CA LYS A 328 -12.97 -4.11 -19.04
C LYS A 328 -12.65 -4.89 -20.33
N GLY A 329 -12.76 -4.25 -21.50
CA GLY A 329 -12.53 -4.87 -22.81
C GLY A 329 -11.98 -3.87 -23.83
N CYS A 330 -12.18 -4.15 -25.12
CA CYS A 330 -11.92 -3.18 -26.18
C CYS A 330 -12.78 -1.92 -25.94
N PRO A 331 -12.17 -0.73 -25.80
CA PRO A 331 -12.94 0.49 -25.57
C PRO A 331 -13.75 0.88 -26.81
N THR A 332 -14.88 1.55 -26.59
CA THR A 332 -15.48 2.40 -27.63
C THR A 332 -14.75 3.74 -27.71
N GLU A 333 -14.94 4.50 -28.79
CA GLU A 333 -14.36 5.83 -28.94
C GLU A 333 -14.74 6.76 -27.75
N ALA A 334 -16.02 6.75 -27.36
CA ALA A 334 -16.50 7.53 -26.22
C ALA A 334 -15.83 7.11 -24.90
N GLN A 335 -15.60 5.82 -24.69
CA GLN A 335 -14.87 5.33 -23.51
C GLN A 335 -13.40 5.78 -23.54
N ALA A 336 -12.75 5.76 -24.70
CA ALA A 336 -11.38 6.24 -24.85
C ALA A 336 -11.26 7.75 -24.58
N GLN A 337 -12.23 8.56 -25.03
CA GLN A 337 -12.30 9.99 -24.70
C GLN A 337 -12.52 10.24 -23.21
N VAL A 338 -13.35 9.42 -22.54
CA VAL A 338 -13.52 9.49 -21.07
C VAL A 338 -12.20 9.16 -20.36
N LEU A 339 -11.47 8.13 -20.80
CA LEU A 339 -10.16 7.80 -20.23
C LEU A 339 -9.18 8.97 -20.35
N LEU A 340 -9.14 9.66 -21.49
CA LEU A 340 -8.28 10.84 -21.69
C LEU A 340 -8.68 12.03 -20.81
N ARG A 341 -9.99 12.25 -20.64
CA ARG A 341 -10.48 13.29 -19.73
C ARG A 341 -10.10 12.98 -18.29
N ASP A 342 -10.33 11.74 -17.86
CA ASP A 342 -10.02 11.30 -16.50
C ASP A 342 -8.49 11.34 -16.26
N TYR A 343 -7.66 10.98 -17.24
CA TYR A 343 -6.21 11.18 -17.23
C TYR A 343 -5.86 12.65 -16.93
N LYS A 344 -6.40 13.61 -17.69
CA LYS A 344 -6.11 15.04 -17.50
C LYS A 344 -6.47 15.52 -16.09
N ILE A 345 -7.63 15.11 -15.59
CA ILE A 345 -8.11 15.46 -14.25
C ILE A 345 -7.18 14.90 -13.16
N PHE A 346 -6.79 13.63 -13.26
CA PHE A 346 -5.96 13.00 -12.25
C PHE A 346 -4.48 13.38 -12.36
N SER A 347 -3.98 13.69 -13.56
CA SER A 347 -2.63 14.27 -13.75
C SER A 347 -2.52 15.61 -13.05
N SER A 348 -3.52 16.50 -13.19
CA SER A 348 -3.55 17.77 -12.46
C SER A 348 -3.56 17.56 -10.94
N GLN A 349 -4.31 16.58 -10.44
CA GLN A 349 -4.32 16.27 -9.00
C GLN A 349 -3.00 15.66 -8.51
N LEU A 350 -2.29 14.91 -9.35
CA LEU A 350 -0.95 14.41 -9.03
C LEU A 350 0.05 15.56 -8.97
N GLU A 351 -0.05 16.53 -9.87
CA GLU A 351 0.75 17.76 -9.85
C GLU A 351 0.46 18.57 -8.58
N ASP A 352 -0.82 18.82 -8.25
CA ASP A 352 -1.22 19.50 -7.01
C ASP A 352 -0.67 18.78 -5.76
N TRP A 353 -0.75 17.44 -5.74
CA TRP A 353 -0.19 16.63 -4.66
C TRP A 353 1.33 16.80 -4.57
N TYR A 354 2.04 16.76 -5.69
CA TYR A 354 3.50 16.91 -5.74
C TYR A 354 3.94 18.33 -5.31
N GLU A 355 3.28 19.37 -5.80
CA GLU A 355 3.57 20.77 -5.43
C GLU A 355 3.27 21.06 -3.95
N SER A 356 2.39 20.28 -3.32
CA SER A 356 2.09 20.39 -1.89
C SER A 356 3.17 19.79 -0.98
N LEU A 357 4.12 19.01 -1.51
CA LEU A 357 5.14 18.35 -0.70
C LEU A 357 6.14 19.37 -0.12
N PRO A 358 6.41 19.33 1.20
CA PRO A 358 7.44 20.16 1.79
C PRO A 358 8.85 19.69 1.36
N GLN A 359 9.82 20.61 1.39
CA GLN A 359 11.15 20.43 0.79
C GLN A 359 11.90 19.20 1.34
N GLU A 360 11.66 18.85 2.61
CA GLU A 360 12.28 17.74 3.32
C GLU A 360 11.91 16.38 2.73
N ILE A 361 10.71 16.25 2.15
CA ILE A 361 10.19 15.00 1.56
C ILE A 361 9.93 15.12 0.05
N SER A 362 10.10 16.31 -0.53
CA SER A 362 10.06 16.55 -1.97
C SER A 362 11.30 15.96 -2.67
N PHE A 363 11.14 15.60 -3.93
CA PHE A 363 12.11 14.86 -4.75
C PHE A 363 12.07 15.39 -6.18
N ASP A 364 13.17 15.28 -6.92
CA ASP A 364 13.18 15.72 -8.31
C ASP A 364 12.37 14.75 -9.20
N PRO A 365 11.39 15.24 -9.98
CA PRO A 365 10.67 14.43 -10.94
C PRO A 365 11.63 13.93 -12.02
N PRO A 366 11.38 12.76 -12.60
CA PRO A 366 12.30 12.18 -13.56
C PRO A 366 12.31 12.95 -14.89
N ASP A 367 13.50 13.30 -15.36
CA ASP A 367 13.74 13.95 -16.65
C ASP A 367 14.51 13.05 -17.64
N SER A 368 15.31 12.12 -17.12
CA SER A 368 16.26 11.29 -17.88
C SER A 368 16.52 9.94 -17.19
N SER A 369 17.66 9.74 -16.54
CA SER A 369 17.98 8.53 -15.77
C SER A 369 17.82 8.80 -14.28
N ILE A 370 17.11 7.93 -13.58
CA ILE A 370 16.87 8.06 -12.14
C ILE A 370 17.89 7.25 -11.36
N ALA A 371 18.53 7.87 -10.37
CA ALA A 371 19.36 7.17 -9.37
C ALA A 371 18.51 6.72 -8.16
N PRO A 372 18.90 5.63 -7.47
CA PRO A 372 18.29 5.24 -6.19
C PRO A 372 18.29 6.40 -5.18
N GLU A 373 17.19 6.55 -4.45
CA GLU A 373 17.03 7.60 -3.42
C GLU A 373 17.38 7.03 -2.05
N SER A 374 18.24 7.73 -1.32
CA SER A 374 18.78 7.30 -0.02
C SER A 374 17.92 7.75 1.15
N ASN A 375 17.24 8.90 1.02
CA ASN A 375 16.31 9.36 2.05
C ASN A 375 15.02 8.53 1.97
N PRO A 376 14.62 7.84 3.06
CA PRO A 376 13.49 6.92 3.03
C PRO A 376 12.15 7.62 2.75
N PHE A 377 11.96 8.86 3.21
CA PHE A 377 10.73 9.61 2.96
C PHE A 377 10.63 10.01 1.48
N LYS A 378 11.71 10.58 0.92
CA LYS A 378 11.78 10.93 -0.51
C LYS A 378 11.63 9.70 -1.41
N LEU A 379 12.24 8.58 -1.01
CA LEU A 379 12.13 7.31 -1.73
C LEU A 379 10.67 6.87 -1.84
N VAL A 380 9.91 6.94 -0.75
CA VAL A 380 8.48 6.57 -0.76
C VAL A 380 7.66 7.57 -1.56
N MET A 381 7.85 8.89 -1.37
CA MET A 381 7.11 9.91 -2.12
C MET A 381 7.35 9.78 -3.63
N ARG A 382 8.61 9.60 -4.05
CA ARG A 382 8.96 9.36 -5.46
C ARG A 382 8.35 8.06 -5.98
N SER A 383 8.37 7.00 -5.18
CA SER A 383 7.73 5.72 -5.54
C SER A 383 6.22 5.86 -5.74
N ARG A 384 5.54 6.70 -4.92
CA ARG A 384 4.12 7.02 -5.10
C ARG A 384 3.87 7.78 -6.39
N TYR A 385 4.66 8.81 -6.65
CA TYR A 385 4.55 9.59 -7.88
C TYR A 385 4.70 8.71 -9.11
N LEU A 386 5.78 7.92 -9.18
CA LEU A 386 6.03 7.02 -10.31
C LEU A 386 4.92 5.95 -10.46
N PHE A 387 4.42 5.41 -9.34
CA PHE A 387 3.30 4.46 -9.36
C PHE A 387 2.03 5.10 -9.93
N ILE A 388 1.66 6.30 -9.48
CA ILE A 388 0.45 7.00 -9.95
C ILE A 388 0.61 7.38 -11.42
N SER A 389 1.76 7.92 -11.82
CA SER A 389 2.03 8.29 -13.21
C SER A 389 1.94 7.09 -14.16
N GLU A 390 2.52 5.95 -13.77
CA GLU A 390 2.40 4.71 -14.53
C GLU A 390 0.95 4.21 -14.57
N LEU A 391 0.26 4.21 -13.42
CA LEU A 391 -1.14 3.80 -13.32
C LEU A 391 -2.08 4.65 -14.19
N LEU A 392 -1.83 5.96 -14.32
CA LEU A 392 -2.57 6.85 -15.21
C LEU A 392 -2.36 6.51 -16.69
N CYS A 393 -1.15 6.06 -17.05
CA CYS A 393 -0.80 5.73 -18.43
C CYS A 393 -1.17 4.28 -18.80
N ARG A 394 -1.21 3.37 -17.82
CA ARG A 394 -1.41 1.92 -18.01
C ARG A 394 -2.65 1.58 -18.85
N PRO A 395 -3.84 2.21 -18.68
CA PRO A 395 -4.99 1.92 -19.52
C PRO A 395 -4.71 2.12 -21.01
N PHE A 396 -3.93 3.15 -21.38
CA PHE A 396 -3.56 3.43 -22.78
C PHE A 396 -2.58 2.39 -23.31
N VAL A 397 -1.58 2.00 -22.52
CA VAL A 397 -0.67 0.91 -22.87
C VAL A 397 -1.45 -0.38 -23.10
N ARG A 398 -2.35 -0.72 -22.17
CA ARG A 398 -3.18 -1.92 -22.23
C ARG A 398 -4.01 -1.94 -23.52
N ILE A 399 -4.71 -0.86 -23.87
CA ILE A 399 -5.57 -0.88 -25.06
C ILE A 399 -4.74 -1.01 -26.35
N CYS A 400 -3.58 -0.36 -26.43
CA CYS A 400 -2.68 -0.48 -27.58
C CYS A 400 -2.09 -1.90 -27.74
N LEU A 401 -1.84 -2.61 -26.63
CA LEU A 401 -1.25 -3.95 -26.63
C LEU A 401 -2.30 -5.08 -26.58
N ASN A 402 -3.60 -4.77 -26.57
CA ASN A 402 -4.65 -5.78 -26.55
C ASN A 402 -5.60 -5.71 -27.73
N TYR A 403 -5.85 -4.54 -28.31
CA TYR A 403 -6.98 -4.37 -29.22
C TYR A 403 -6.57 -3.69 -30.52
N PHE A 404 -7.30 -4.05 -31.57
CA PHE A 404 -7.38 -3.25 -32.78
C PHE A 404 -8.25 -2.02 -32.48
N LEU A 405 -7.76 -0.82 -32.78
CA LEU A 405 -8.48 0.43 -32.55
C LEU A 405 -8.86 1.08 -33.88
N ASP A 406 -10.15 1.24 -34.12
CA ASP A 406 -10.71 1.96 -35.28
C ASP A 406 -11.28 3.31 -34.82
N PHE A 407 -10.37 4.25 -34.52
CA PHE A 407 -10.72 5.57 -34.00
C PHE A 407 -10.17 6.69 -34.92
N PRO A 408 -10.69 7.92 -34.78
CA PRO A 408 -10.10 9.09 -35.42
C PRO A 408 -8.59 9.22 -35.13
N GLU A 409 -7.84 9.68 -36.14
CA GLU A 409 -6.37 9.71 -36.11
C GLU A 409 -5.83 10.60 -34.98
N ASP A 410 -6.49 11.73 -34.69
CA ASP A 410 -6.17 12.63 -33.57
C ASP A 410 -6.30 11.91 -32.21
N LEU A 411 -7.34 11.10 -32.06
CA LEU A 411 -7.55 10.30 -30.85
C LEU A 411 -6.48 9.22 -30.70
N ILE A 412 -6.10 8.55 -31.80
CA ILE A 412 -5.01 7.56 -31.80
C ILE A 412 -3.67 8.20 -31.43
N VAL A 413 -3.36 9.40 -31.95
CA VAL A 413 -2.13 10.14 -31.61
C VAL A 413 -2.10 10.46 -30.12
N GLU A 414 -3.21 10.92 -29.53
CA GLU A 414 -3.25 11.22 -28.10
C GLU A 414 -3.09 9.94 -27.24
N ILE A 415 -3.79 8.85 -27.60
CA ILE A 415 -3.68 7.55 -26.91
C ILE A 415 -2.25 7.02 -26.95
N THR A 416 -1.64 6.98 -28.14
CA THR A 416 -0.29 6.43 -28.34
C THR A 416 0.78 7.28 -27.66
N SER A 417 0.59 8.60 -27.59
CA SER A 417 1.44 9.50 -26.81
C SER A 417 1.41 9.15 -25.31
N ARG A 418 0.21 8.96 -24.72
CA ARG A 418 0.08 8.57 -23.30
C ARG A 418 0.58 7.16 -23.01
N ALA A 419 0.33 6.23 -23.92
CA ALA A 419 0.86 4.87 -23.81
C ALA A 419 2.41 4.87 -23.83
N SER A 420 3.02 5.61 -24.76
CA SER A 420 4.48 5.73 -24.85
C SER A 420 5.09 6.35 -23.59
N LEU A 421 4.44 7.37 -23.02
CA LEU A 421 4.83 7.94 -21.73
C LEU A 421 4.71 6.90 -20.59
N GLY A 422 3.70 6.04 -20.61
CA GLY A 422 3.56 4.93 -19.67
C GLY A 422 4.72 3.94 -19.72
N LEU A 423 5.24 3.64 -20.92
CA LEU A 423 6.43 2.80 -21.09
C LEU A 423 7.68 3.47 -20.48
N GLN A 424 7.82 4.79 -20.63
CA GLN A 424 8.89 5.54 -19.98
C GLN A 424 8.78 5.48 -18.44
N PHE A 425 7.57 5.61 -17.88
CA PHE A 425 7.37 5.43 -16.44
C PHE A 425 7.70 4.01 -15.97
N CYS A 426 7.42 2.97 -16.77
CA CYS A 426 7.84 1.60 -16.45
C CYS A 426 9.38 1.51 -16.33
N VAL A 427 10.13 2.12 -17.25
CA VAL A 427 11.61 2.18 -17.19
C VAL A 427 12.09 2.86 -15.91
N TRP A 428 11.55 4.03 -15.60
CA TRP A 428 11.89 4.81 -14.40
C TRP A 428 11.58 4.08 -13.09
N ARG A 429 10.46 3.35 -13.05
CA ARG A 429 10.13 2.49 -11.91
C ARG A 429 11.15 1.38 -11.70
N LEU A 430 11.59 0.72 -12.77
CA LEU A 430 12.61 -0.33 -12.68
C LEU A 430 13.98 0.24 -12.27
N GLN A 431 14.39 1.39 -12.82
CA GLN A 431 15.63 2.06 -12.42
C GLN A 431 15.62 2.48 -10.94
N SER A 432 14.47 2.89 -10.42
CA SER A 432 14.35 3.30 -9.01
C SER A 432 14.26 2.13 -8.01
N ALA A 433 14.01 0.89 -8.47
CA ALA A 433 13.73 -0.26 -7.61
C ALA A 433 14.92 -0.67 -6.69
N GLY A 434 16.15 -0.31 -7.07
CA GLY A 434 17.36 -0.68 -6.31
C GLY A 434 17.54 -2.20 -6.17
N LYS A 435 18.59 -2.61 -5.45
CA LYS A 435 18.77 -4.02 -5.05
C LYS A 435 18.12 -4.25 -3.68
N PRO A 436 17.40 -5.36 -3.45
CA PRO A 436 16.96 -5.74 -2.12
C PRO A 436 18.15 -5.83 -1.14
N THR A 437 18.05 -5.16 0.01
CA THR A 437 19.10 -5.16 1.05
C THR A 437 18.66 -5.81 2.38
N ARG A 438 17.35 -5.96 2.57
CA ARG A 438 16.73 -6.61 3.73
C ARG A 438 15.34 -7.09 3.36
N LEU A 439 14.77 -8.01 4.15
CA LEU A 439 13.33 -8.23 4.15
C LEU A 439 12.63 -7.01 4.77
N ASP A 440 11.53 -6.57 4.16
CA ASP A 440 10.70 -5.51 4.69
C ASP A 440 9.24 -5.65 4.24
N HIS A 441 8.37 -4.82 4.81
CA HIS A 441 6.93 -4.87 4.59
C HIS A 441 6.48 -4.48 3.17
N GLY A 442 7.29 -3.72 2.42
CA GLY A 442 6.99 -3.24 1.08
C GLY A 442 7.57 -4.12 -0.04
N MET A 443 8.54 -4.98 0.29
CA MET A 443 9.27 -5.82 -0.65
C MET A 443 8.36 -6.56 -1.63
N TRP A 444 7.28 -7.19 -1.15
CA TRP A 444 6.39 -7.94 -2.02
C TRP A 444 5.79 -7.12 -3.15
N THR A 445 5.18 -6.01 -2.74
CA THR A 445 4.41 -5.14 -3.61
C THR A 445 5.37 -4.52 -4.61
N GLY A 446 6.58 -4.17 -4.16
CA GLY A 446 7.69 -3.76 -5.00
C GLY A 446 8.03 -4.81 -6.06
N ILE A 447 8.31 -6.05 -5.67
CA ILE A 447 8.66 -7.14 -6.61
C ILE A 447 7.55 -7.34 -7.62
N ARG A 448 6.28 -7.49 -7.21
CA ARG A 448 5.17 -7.74 -8.14
C ARG A 448 4.90 -6.57 -9.06
N ASN A 449 4.87 -5.34 -8.54
CA ASN A 449 4.66 -4.16 -9.36
C ASN A 449 5.80 -3.97 -10.38
N ASN A 450 7.06 -4.17 -9.97
CA ASN A 450 8.20 -4.04 -10.87
C ASN A 450 8.24 -5.20 -11.88
N THR A 451 7.85 -6.40 -11.48
CA THR A 451 7.62 -7.51 -12.43
C THR A 451 6.54 -7.14 -13.44
N ALA A 452 5.45 -6.49 -13.02
CA ALA A 452 4.43 -6.01 -13.94
C ALA A 452 4.99 -4.98 -14.93
N ASN A 453 5.79 -4.01 -14.46
CA ASN A 453 6.46 -3.04 -15.33
C ASN A 453 7.43 -3.72 -16.32
N ALA A 454 8.22 -4.68 -15.86
CA ALA A 454 9.11 -5.47 -16.70
C ALA A 454 8.33 -6.22 -17.78
N MET A 455 7.23 -6.89 -17.40
CA MET A 455 6.36 -7.57 -18.35
C MET A 455 5.73 -6.60 -19.34
N ILE A 456 5.25 -5.43 -18.93
CA ILE A 456 4.74 -4.39 -19.84
C ILE A 456 5.78 -4.03 -20.91
N LEU A 457 7.04 -3.78 -20.52
CA LEU A 457 8.12 -3.47 -21.45
C LEU A 457 8.44 -4.65 -22.38
N ILE A 458 8.48 -5.86 -21.84
CA ILE A 458 8.69 -7.11 -22.57
C ILE A 458 7.56 -7.32 -23.62
N GLY A 459 6.31 -7.06 -23.28
CA GLY A 459 5.18 -7.11 -24.20
C GLY A 459 5.28 -6.04 -25.29
N ALA A 460 5.57 -4.79 -24.91
CA ALA A 460 5.74 -3.69 -25.87
C ALA A 460 6.90 -3.91 -26.86
N SER A 461 7.96 -4.62 -26.43
CA SER A 461 9.08 -5.00 -27.31
C SER A 461 8.69 -6.02 -28.40
N ARG A 462 7.58 -6.73 -28.23
CA ARG A 462 7.05 -7.71 -29.17
C ARG A 462 5.93 -7.18 -30.06
N ARG A 463 5.59 -5.89 -29.97
CA ARG A 463 4.49 -5.27 -30.74
C ARG A 463 4.51 -5.60 -32.24
N ASP A 464 5.70 -5.71 -32.84
CA ASP A 464 5.86 -5.96 -34.28
C ASP A 464 5.52 -7.41 -34.68
N GLN A 465 5.47 -8.34 -33.72
CA GLN A 465 5.03 -9.72 -33.95
C GLN A 465 3.50 -9.84 -34.05
N HIS A 466 2.76 -8.79 -33.65
CA HIS A 466 1.30 -8.78 -33.60
C HIS A 466 0.71 -7.83 -34.63
N SER A 467 0.69 -8.25 -35.90
CA SER A 467 0.16 -7.44 -37.01
C SER A 467 -1.32 -7.07 -36.88
N THR A 468 -2.08 -7.75 -36.01
CA THR A 468 -3.49 -7.46 -35.72
C THR A 468 -3.67 -6.26 -34.78
N LEU A 469 -2.62 -5.81 -34.08
CA LEU A 469 -2.65 -4.67 -33.18
C LEU A 469 -2.18 -3.42 -33.93
N ASN A 470 -3.07 -2.84 -34.74
CA ASN A 470 -2.76 -1.76 -35.70
C ASN A 470 -2.08 -0.52 -35.10
N VAL A 471 -2.32 -0.23 -33.82
CA VAL A 471 -1.76 0.92 -33.12
C VAL A 471 -0.51 0.59 -32.31
N ALA A 472 -0.22 -0.70 -32.06
CA ALA A 472 0.90 -1.09 -31.21
C ALA A 472 2.22 -0.60 -31.81
N SER A 473 2.42 -0.74 -33.13
CA SER A 473 3.61 -0.29 -33.85
C SER A 473 3.88 1.22 -33.75
N ARG A 474 2.88 2.02 -33.37
CA ARG A 474 2.99 3.48 -33.17
C ARG A 474 3.55 3.86 -31.79
N LEU A 475 3.69 2.91 -30.87
CA LEU A 475 4.25 3.14 -29.55
C LEU A 475 5.75 3.44 -29.66
N TRP A 476 6.18 4.53 -29.02
CA TRP A 476 7.59 4.80 -28.80
C TRP A 476 8.09 3.98 -27.62
N LEU A 477 9.07 3.12 -27.87
CA LEU A 477 9.72 2.29 -26.86
C LEU A 477 11.07 2.93 -26.48
N PRO A 478 11.33 3.20 -25.19
CA PRO A 478 12.64 3.69 -24.76
C PRO A 478 13.78 2.76 -25.18
N GLU A 479 14.89 3.30 -25.69
CA GLU A 479 16.01 2.50 -26.24
C GLU A 479 16.64 1.54 -25.21
N ASN A 480 16.60 1.91 -23.93
CA ASN A 480 17.20 1.17 -22.84
C ASN A 480 16.24 0.17 -22.14
N CYS A 481 15.07 -0.14 -22.73
CA CYS A 481 14.08 -1.01 -22.10
C CYS A 481 14.66 -2.37 -21.69
N ARG A 482 15.31 -3.09 -22.62
CA ARG A 482 15.87 -4.42 -22.33
C ARG A 482 16.98 -4.36 -21.28
N PRO A 483 18.02 -3.51 -21.39
CA PRO A 483 19.04 -3.37 -20.35
C PRO A 483 18.49 -3.06 -18.96
N VAL A 484 17.44 -2.24 -18.86
CA VAL A 484 16.82 -1.90 -17.57
C VAL A 484 16.07 -3.09 -16.96
N VAL A 485 15.38 -3.88 -17.78
CA VAL A 485 14.74 -5.13 -17.33
C VAL A 485 15.78 -6.16 -16.88
N GLU A 486 16.87 -6.32 -17.63
CA GLU A 486 18.00 -7.20 -17.27
C GLU A 486 18.64 -6.76 -15.94
N THR A 487 18.89 -5.45 -15.77
CA THR A 487 19.44 -4.91 -14.52
C THR A 487 18.53 -5.17 -13.31
N PHE A 488 17.21 -5.05 -13.50
CA PHE A 488 16.24 -5.39 -12.46
C PHE A 488 16.24 -6.89 -12.14
N LEU A 489 16.30 -7.75 -13.16
CA LEU A 489 16.37 -9.21 -13.01
C LEU A 489 17.64 -9.63 -12.25
N ASP A 490 18.79 -9.05 -12.58
CA ASP A 490 20.06 -9.28 -11.87
C ASP A 490 19.98 -8.84 -10.40
N GLY A 491 19.26 -7.76 -10.12
CA GLY A 491 18.97 -7.32 -8.75
C GLY A 491 18.07 -8.30 -7.98
N LEU A 492 17.14 -8.95 -8.68
CA LEU A 492 16.21 -9.92 -8.12
C LEU A 492 16.81 -11.34 -8.00
N GLU A 493 17.91 -11.63 -8.68
CA GLU A 493 18.59 -12.94 -8.67
C GLU A 493 18.90 -13.44 -7.25
N ILE A 494 19.18 -12.51 -6.34
CA ILE A 494 19.40 -12.78 -4.92
C ILE A 494 18.20 -13.41 -4.21
N LEU A 495 17.01 -13.40 -4.82
CA LEU A 495 15.78 -14.03 -4.36
C LEU A 495 15.26 -15.09 -5.34
N SER A 496 16.07 -15.55 -6.29
CA SER A 496 15.68 -16.52 -7.34
C SER A 496 15.19 -17.86 -6.81
N GLU A 497 15.63 -18.28 -5.61
CA GLU A 497 15.18 -19.50 -4.92
C GLU A 497 14.16 -19.23 -3.80
N GLU A 498 13.66 -17.99 -3.66
CA GLU A 498 12.67 -17.64 -2.64
C GLU A 498 11.28 -18.14 -3.06
N THR A 499 10.89 -19.26 -2.46
CA THR A 499 9.62 -19.94 -2.78
C THR A 499 8.39 -19.25 -2.18
N ARG A 500 8.55 -18.36 -1.20
CA ARG A 500 7.42 -17.65 -0.59
C ARG A 500 6.97 -16.51 -1.49
N GLY A 501 5.67 -16.24 -1.51
CA GLY A 501 5.17 -15.03 -2.17
C GLY A 501 5.14 -14.99 -3.68
N GLY A 502 5.50 -16.09 -4.34
CA GLY A 502 5.73 -16.14 -5.79
C GLY A 502 6.93 -15.31 -6.24
N VAL A 503 7.92 -15.09 -5.37
CA VAL A 503 9.11 -14.31 -5.74
C VAL A 503 9.92 -15.06 -6.80
N LYS A 504 10.16 -16.36 -6.60
CA LYS A 504 10.75 -17.23 -7.62
C LYS A 504 9.98 -17.19 -8.95
N ASP A 505 8.65 -17.30 -8.90
CA ASP A 505 7.80 -17.25 -10.09
C ASP A 505 7.93 -15.90 -10.83
N CYS A 506 8.06 -14.79 -10.11
CA CYS A 506 8.29 -13.47 -10.71
C CYS A 506 9.65 -13.41 -11.43
N TYR A 507 10.70 -13.94 -10.81
CA TYR A 507 12.04 -14.03 -11.42
C TYR A 507 12.01 -14.91 -12.69
N ASP A 508 11.44 -16.11 -12.59
CA ASP A 508 11.32 -17.04 -13.70
C ASP A 508 10.49 -16.46 -14.85
N LEU A 509 9.40 -15.75 -14.53
CA LEU A 509 8.52 -15.10 -15.51
C LEU A 509 9.25 -14.04 -16.33
N ILE A 510 10.02 -13.16 -15.69
CA ILE A 510 10.80 -12.13 -16.41
C ILE A 510 11.86 -12.79 -17.27
N ARG A 511 12.58 -13.79 -16.72
CA ARG A 511 13.60 -14.53 -17.46
C ARG A 511 13.02 -15.22 -18.70
N TRP A 512 11.91 -15.95 -18.54
CA TRP A 512 11.20 -16.58 -19.65
C TRP A 512 10.70 -15.55 -20.67
N GLY A 513 10.25 -14.38 -20.21
CA GLY A 513 9.87 -13.25 -21.05
C GLY A 513 11.02 -12.63 -21.84
N LEU A 514 12.24 -12.58 -21.30
CA LEU A 514 13.45 -12.14 -22.02
C LEU A 514 13.94 -13.20 -23.02
N ASP A 515 13.77 -14.48 -22.70
CA ASP A 515 14.14 -15.64 -23.52
C ASP A 515 13.13 -15.94 -24.66
N GLY A 516 12.32 -14.96 -25.08
CA GLY A 516 11.42 -15.17 -26.22
C GLY A 516 10.13 -15.95 -25.92
N PHE A 517 9.88 -16.37 -24.67
CA PHE A 517 8.84 -17.34 -24.28
C PHE A 517 9.07 -18.77 -24.80
N GLU A 518 10.31 -19.14 -25.11
CA GLU A 518 10.64 -20.48 -25.59
C GLU A 518 10.54 -21.54 -24.46
N ASP A 519 9.90 -22.68 -24.75
CA ASP A 519 9.86 -23.81 -23.83
C ASP A 519 11.23 -24.50 -23.78
N LYS A 520 11.85 -24.61 -22.60
CA LYS A 520 13.12 -25.35 -22.40
C LYS A 520 12.99 -26.88 -22.53
N GLY A 521 11.98 -27.37 -23.25
CA GLY A 521 11.57 -28.78 -23.32
C GLY A 521 11.53 -29.38 -24.73
N SER A 522 12.29 -28.84 -25.69
CA SER A 522 12.47 -29.46 -27.01
C SER A 522 13.89 -29.28 -27.56
N SER A 523 14.86 -29.92 -26.90
CA SER A 523 16.17 -30.23 -27.45
C SER A 523 16.69 -31.55 -26.90
#